data_AF-A0A973G2Q1-F1
#
_entry.id   AF-A0A973G2Q1-F1
#
_cell.length_a   1.000
_cell.length_b   1.000
_cell.length_c   1.000
_cell.angle_alpha   90.00
_cell.angle_beta   90.00
_cell.angle_gamma   90.00
#
_symmetry.space_group_name_H-M   'P 1'
#
loop_
_entity.id
_entity.type
_entity.pdbx_description
1 polymer ?
#
loop_
_entity_poly.entity_id
_entity_poly.type
_entity_poly.pdbx_seq_one_letter_code
_entity_poly.pdbx_strand_id
1 'polypeptide(L)'
;MNTNTAGSLPEVLQNPFQIAQHQLDEAAAYMKLDASAHELLRWPLRELHVTIPVRMDDGTTKIFHGFRVQYNDARGPCKGGIRYHPAETIDTVRALASWMTWKTAVMDLPLGGGKGGVVCDPKTMSQGEIERLSRAYIRQTGGFLGPQKDVPAPDVYTSPQIMAWMADEYSMMQGNSQFGVITGKPLALGGSHGRNDATARGGIFCIREAASTLGIGLEKATAAIQGYGNAGSHAHRLAEELLGMKVVAVSDSKGGIYNPEGLHHKDLDAHKKSTGLVTGFPGAAPITNESLVGLDVTLLILAALEGVIHKENARSVRAGMIAELANGPTTPD
;
A
#
# COMPACT_ATOMS: atom_id res chain seq x y z
N MET A 1 -27.20 -32.38 -15.82
CA MET A 1 -26.48 -32.35 -14.53
C MET A 1 -25.13 -31.72 -14.81
N ASN A 2 -25.02 -30.42 -14.53
CA ASN A 2 -23.78 -29.67 -14.61
C ASN A 2 -23.09 -29.76 -13.26
N THR A 3 -21.81 -30.13 -13.24
CA THR A 3 -20.90 -29.86 -12.13
C THR A 3 -19.54 -29.46 -12.69
N ASN A 4 -19.19 -28.21 -12.40
CA ASN A 4 -17.86 -27.69 -12.08
C ASN A 4 -16.63 -28.23 -12.80
N THR A 5 -15.95 -27.32 -13.48
CA THR A 5 -14.52 -27.05 -13.22
C THR A 5 -14.25 -25.59 -13.58
N ALA A 6 -14.35 -24.71 -12.59
CA ALA A 6 -13.72 -23.41 -12.67
C ALA A 6 -12.21 -23.65 -12.76
N GLY A 7 -11.59 -23.22 -13.85
CA GLY A 7 -10.15 -23.36 -14.04
C GLY A 7 -9.41 -22.64 -12.92
N SER A 8 -8.71 -23.41 -12.09
CA SER A 8 -7.74 -22.87 -11.14
C SER A 8 -6.64 -22.17 -11.94
N LEU A 9 -6.36 -20.92 -11.60
CA LEU A 9 -5.14 -20.21 -12.03
C LEU A 9 -3.92 -21.12 -11.77
N PRO A 10 -2.90 -21.13 -12.66
CA PRO A 10 -1.70 -21.92 -12.44
C PRO A 10 -1.09 -21.59 -11.06
N GLU A 11 -0.66 -22.63 -10.34
CA GLU A 11 -0.25 -22.62 -8.92
C GLU A 11 0.81 -21.55 -8.59
N VAL A 12 1.58 -21.13 -9.60
CA VAL A 12 2.59 -20.06 -9.57
C VAL A 12 1.99 -18.67 -9.28
N LEU A 13 0.69 -18.44 -9.54
CA LEU A 13 0.02 -17.14 -9.40
C LEU A 13 -0.63 -16.91 -8.01
N GLN A 14 -0.48 -17.82 -7.05
CA GLN A 14 -1.05 -17.63 -5.70
C GLN A 14 -0.04 -17.18 -4.64
N ASN A 15 1.27 -17.34 -4.88
CA ASN A 15 2.29 -16.93 -3.92
C ASN A 15 2.87 -15.55 -4.30
N PRO A 16 2.66 -14.49 -3.48
CA PRO A 16 3.16 -13.15 -3.77
C PRO A 16 4.67 -13.09 -3.99
N PHE A 17 5.45 -13.94 -3.31
CA PHE A 17 6.90 -13.92 -3.44
C PHE A 17 7.37 -14.49 -4.78
N GLN A 18 6.71 -15.54 -5.27
CA GLN A 18 6.98 -16.08 -6.60
C GLN A 18 6.63 -15.06 -7.69
N ILE A 19 5.55 -14.29 -7.53
CA ILE A 19 5.20 -13.19 -8.43
C ILE A 19 6.32 -12.13 -8.44
N ALA A 20 6.80 -11.72 -7.28
CA ALA A 20 7.90 -10.74 -7.20
C ALA A 20 9.21 -11.27 -7.80
N GLN A 21 9.47 -12.57 -7.67
CA GLN A 21 10.62 -13.22 -8.31
C GLN A 21 10.48 -13.29 -9.83
N HIS A 22 9.29 -13.56 -10.37
CA HIS A 22 9.04 -13.53 -11.81
C HIS A 22 9.28 -12.13 -12.40
N GLN A 23 8.80 -11.09 -11.73
CA GLN A 23 9.05 -9.69 -12.14
C GLN A 23 10.55 -9.37 -12.16
N LEU A 24 11.30 -9.89 -11.18
CA LEU A 24 12.76 -9.78 -11.17
C LEU A 24 13.40 -10.53 -12.35
N ASP A 25 12.92 -11.74 -12.67
CA ASP A 25 13.43 -12.53 -13.80
C ASP A 25 13.29 -11.79 -15.14
N GLU A 26 12.12 -11.19 -15.36
CA GLU A 26 11.87 -10.36 -16.55
C GLU A 26 12.85 -9.18 -16.60
N ALA A 27 12.94 -8.41 -15.51
CA ALA A 27 13.85 -7.26 -15.43
C ALA A 27 15.32 -7.65 -15.62
N ALA A 28 15.75 -8.75 -15.00
CA ALA A 28 17.12 -9.27 -15.11
C ALA A 28 17.45 -9.69 -16.55
N ALA A 29 16.49 -10.31 -17.27
CA ALA A 29 16.64 -10.66 -18.68
C ALA A 29 16.79 -9.42 -19.56
N TYR A 30 15.99 -8.36 -19.34
CA TYR A 30 16.11 -7.10 -20.06
C TYR A 30 17.47 -6.42 -19.83
N MET A 31 17.95 -6.43 -18.58
CA MET A 31 19.24 -5.82 -18.21
C MET A 31 20.46 -6.67 -18.57
N LYS A 32 20.25 -7.94 -18.94
CA LYS A 32 21.32 -8.95 -19.10
C LYS A 32 22.18 -9.05 -17.83
N LEU A 33 21.51 -9.08 -16.69
CA LEU A 33 22.16 -9.16 -15.39
C LEU A 33 22.98 -10.45 -15.27
N ASP A 34 24.14 -10.39 -14.62
CA ASP A 34 24.94 -11.59 -14.40
C ASP A 34 24.22 -12.57 -13.47
N ALA A 35 24.48 -13.86 -13.66
CA ALA A 35 23.77 -14.92 -12.94
C ALA A 35 23.93 -14.83 -11.41
N SER A 36 25.06 -14.31 -10.92
CA SER A 36 25.31 -14.21 -9.48
C SER A 36 24.54 -13.06 -8.84
N ALA A 37 24.48 -11.90 -9.51
CA ALA A 37 23.66 -10.78 -9.07
C ALA A 37 22.17 -11.13 -9.17
N HIS A 38 21.75 -11.82 -10.23
CA HIS A 38 20.36 -12.27 -10.35
C HIS A 38 19.97 -13.20 -9.21
N GLU A 39 20.77 -14.24 -8.93
CA GLU A 39 20.49 -15.17 -7.82
C GLU A 39 20.51 -14.45 -6.46
N LEU A 40 21.46 -13.53 -6.22
CA LEU A 40 21.50 -12.73 -4.99
C LEU A 40 20.21 -11.91 -4.80
N LEU A 41 19.72 -11.29 -5.89
CA LEU A 41 18.51 -10.46 -5.83
C LEU A 41 17.22 -11.28 -5.73
N ARG A 42 17.24 -12.58 -5.99
CA ARG A 42 16.06 -13.45 -5.83
C ARG A 42 15.70 -13.71 -4.37
N TRP A 43 16.63 -13.55 -3.44
CA TRP A 43 16.46 -13.94 -2.04
C TRP A 43 16.69 -12.78 -1.06
N PRO A 44 15.96 -12.74 0.07
CA PRO A 44 16.23 -11.78 1.13
C PRO A 44 17.56 -12.09 1.82
N LEU A 45 18.30 -11.05 2.21
CA LEU A 45 19.54 -11.20 2.97
C LEU A 45 19.29 -11.76 4.38
N ARG A 46 18.21 -11.34 5.05
CA ARG A 46 17.91 -11.76 6.43
C ARG A 46 16.40 -11.83 6.67
N GLU A 47 16.00 -12.80 7.47
CA GLU A 47 14.63 -12.96 7.93
C GLU A 47 14.60 -13.31 9.41
N LEU A 48 13.71 -12.66 10.14
CA LEU A 48 13.48 -12.89 11.55
C LEU A 48 12.04 -13.35 11.75
N HIS A 49 11.87 -14.51 12.37
CA HIS A 49 10.59 -15.06 12.79
C HIS A 49 10.49 -14.99 14.31
N VAL A 50 9.40 -14.43 14.83
CA VAL A 50 9.24 -14.19 16.26
C VAL A 50 7.91 -14.73 16.76
N THR A 51 7.94 -15.22 18.01
CA THR A 51 6.75 -15.61 18.76
C THR A 51 6.51 -14.59 19.86
N ILE A 52 5.29 -14.06 19.93
CA ILE A 52 4.96 -12.87 20.71
C ILE A 52 3.80 -13.22 21.66
N PRO A 53 4.09 -13.62 22.92
CA PRO A 53 3.06 -13.83 23.92
C PRO A 53 2.52 -12.49 24.41
N VAL A 54 1.19 -12.33 24.39
CA VAL A 54 0.50 -11.11 24.84
C VAL A 54 -0.64 -11.47 25.78
N ARG A 55 -0.69 -10.81 26.93
CA ARG A 55 -1.83 -10.88 27.85
C ARG A 55 -3.01 -10.10 27.26
N MET A 56 -4.14 -10.76 27.08
CA MET A 56 -5.39 -10.19 26.57
C MET A 56 -6.18 -9.52 27.71
N ASP A 57 -7.17 -8.70 27.37
CA ASP A 57 -7.97 -7.97 28.37
C ASP A 57 -8.81 -8.91 29.25
N ASP A 58 -9.20 -10.07 28.73
CA ASP A 58 -9.90 -11.13 29.48
C ASP A 58 -8.98 -11.92 30.43
N GLY A 59 -7.69 -11.58 30.48
CA GLY A 59 -6.70 -12.27 31.30
C GLY A 59 -6.17 -13.57 30.69
N THR A 60 -6.53 -13.94 29.47
CA THR A 60 -5.86 -15.04 28.76
C THR A 60 -4.51 -14.57 28.19
N THR A 61 -3.63 -15.50 27.84
CA THR A 61 -2.42 -15.18 27.06
C THR A 61 -2.59 -15.72 25.66
N LYS A 62 -2.59 -14.84 24.66
CA LYS A 62 -2.60 -15.22 23.25
C LYS A 62 -1.18 -15.17 22.69
N ILE A 63 -0.85 -16.15 21.86
CA ILE A 63 0.43 -16.24 21.18
C ILE A 63 0.26 -15.74 19.75
N PHE A 64 1.02 -14.72 19.37
CA PHE A 64 1.06 -14.18 18.03
C PHE A 64 2.36 -14.55 17.34
N HIS A 65 2.35 -14.62 16.01
CA HIS A 65 3.55 -14.82 15.19
C HIS A 65 3.82 -13.57 14.37
N GLY A 66 5.09 -13.17 14.30
CA GLY A 66 5.52 -12.00 13.55
C GLY A 66 6.78 -12.26 12.74
N PHE A 67 7.01 -11.37 11.79
CA PHE A 67 8.12 -11.43 10.85
C PHE A 67 8.80 -10.06 10.73
N ARG A 68 10.10 -10.06 10.45
CA ARG A 68 10.83 -8.91 9.91
C ARG A 68 11.83 -9.40 8.87
N VAL A 69 11.69 -8.96 7.63
CA VAL A 69 12.54 -9.29 6.49
C VAL A 69 13.34 -8.06 6.10
N GLN A 70 14.66 -8.22 5.99
CA GLN A 70 15.60 -7.26 5.41
C GLN A 70 16.04 -7.84 4.07
N TYR A 71 15.42 -7.36 2.99
CA TYR A 71 15.57 -8.00 1.69
C TYR A 71 16.93 -7.70 1.07
N ASN A 72 17.31 -6.43 1.01
CA ASN A 72 18.60 -5.99 0.51
C ASN A 72 18.97 -4.64 1.15
N ASP A 73 20.21 -4.50 1.63
CA ASP A 73 20.74 -3.30 2.29
C ASP A 73 21.89 -2.62 1.52
N ALA A 74 22.11 -3.00 0.25
CA ALA A 74 23.27 -2.52 -0.53
C ALA A 74 23.28 -0.99 -0.76
N ARG A 75 22.10 -0.35 -0.82
CA ARG A 75 21.97 1.12 -1.00
C ARG A 75 21.87 1.89 0.32
N GLY A 76 21.82 1.21 1.46
CA GLY A 76 21.65 1.82 2.77
C GLY A 76 20.68 1.05 3.68
N PRO A 77 20.27 1.65 4.81
CA PRO A 77 19.40 1.00 5.79
C PRO A 77 18.11 0.49 5.16
N CYS A 78 17.64 -0.68 5.60
CA CYS A 78 16.39 -1.23 5.12
C CYS A 78 15.21 -0.31 5.49
N LYS A 79 14.27 -0.16 4.56
CA LYS A 79 13.06 0.62 4.79
C LYS A 79 11.82 -0.20 4.43
N GLY A 80 10.86 -0.23 5.34
CA GLY A 80 9.48 -0.57 4.98
C GLY A 80 8.57 -0.92 6.14
N GLY A 81 7.29 -0.97 5.82
CA GLY A 81 6.20 -0.98 6.78
C GLY A 81 6.08 -2.24 7.61
N ILE A 82 5.27 -2.17 8.67
CA ILE A 82 4.80 -3.31 9.46
C ILE A 82 3.31 -3.46 9.21
N ARG A 83 2.87 -4.64 8.79
CA ARG A 83 1.47 -4.96 8.51
C ARG A 83 0.90 -5.83 9.62
N TYR A 84 -0.32 -5.53 10.05
CA TYR A 84 -1.11 -6.40 10.92
C TYR A 84 -2.23 -7.01 10.07
N HIS A 85 -2.27 -8.32 9.91
CA HIS A 85 -3.32 -8.96 9.11
C HIS A 85 -3.52 -10.44 9.50
N PRO A 86 -4.75 -10.96 9.55
CA PRO A 86 -4.99 -12.35 9.95
C PRO A 86 -4.45 -13.37 8.94
N ALA A 87 -4.35 -12.99 7.66
CA ALA A 87 -3.79 -13.82 6.59
C ALA A 87 -2.33 -13.47 6.26
N GLU A 88 -1.61 -12.79 7.16
CA GLU A 88 -0.20 -12.49 6.94
C GLU A 88 0.65 -13.77 6.89
N THR A 89 1.58 -13.85 5.94
CA THR A 89 2.51 -14.98 5.79
C THR A 89 3.93 -14.47 5.56
N ILE A 90 4.93 -15.33 5.75
CA ILE A 90 6.33 -14.97 5.45
C ILE A 90 6.51 -14.60 3.97
N ASP A 91 5.83 -15.30 3.05
CA ASP A 91 5.97 -15.03 1.62
C ASP A 91 5.35 -13.69 1.22
N THR A 92 4.24 -13.29 1.83
CA THR A 92 3.70 -11.93 1.66
C THR A 92 4.72 -10.89 2.14
N VAL A 93 5.37 -11.10 3.29
CA VAL A 93 6.38 -10.17 3.83
C VAL A 93 7.62 -10.13 2.95
N ARG A 94 8.08 -11.26 2.40
CA ARG A 94 9.19 -11.35 1.42
C ARG A 94 8.89 -10.54 0.16
N ALA A 95 7.73 -10.76 -0.45
CA ALA A 95 7.30 -10.04 -1.65
C ALA A 95 7.25 -8.52 -1.43
N LEU A 96 6.66 -8.10 -0.31
CA LEU A 96 6.58 -6.69 0.03
C LEU A 96 7.96 -6.08 0.34
N ALA A 97 8.89 -6.84 0.92
CA ALA A 97 10.25 -6.38 1.19
C ALA A 97 11.09 -6.26 -0.10
N SER A 98 10.90 -7.16 -1.07
CA SER A 98 11.54 -7.06 -2.38
C SER A 98 11.04 -5.83 -3.15
N TRP A 99 9.72 -5.61 -3.21
CA TRP A 99 9.15 -4.39 -3.81
C TRP A 99 9.61 -3.11 -3.10
N MET A 100 9.84 -3.13 -1.79
CA MET A 100 10.45 -1.99 -1.11
C MET A 100 11.88 -1.74 -1.58
N THR A 101 12.68 -2.77 -1.84
CA THR A 101 14.04 -2.65 -2.41
C THR A 101 13.98 -1.97 -3.77
N TRP A 102 13.11 -2.45 -4.67
CA TRP A 102 12.99 -1.90 -6.01
C TRP A 102 12.45 -0.48 -5.99
N LYS A 103 11.44 -0.21 -5.15
CA LYS A 103 10.85 1.11 -4.99
C LYS A 103 11.87 2.15 -4.51
N THR A 104 12.68 1.84 -3.49
CA THR A 104 13.70 2.79 -3.02
C THR A 104 14.82 2.95 -4.04
N ALA A 105 15.17 1.90 -4.79
CA ALA A 105 16.10 1.95 -5.89
C ALA A 105 15.65 2.90 -7.02
N VAL A 106 14.44 2.68 -7.54
CA VAL A 106 13.85 3.48 -8.64
C VAL A 106 13.69 4.96 -8.24
N MET A 107 13.33 5.23 -6.99
CA MET A 107 13.19 6.61 -6.48
C MET A 107 14.52 7.25 -6.07
N ASP A 108 15.65 6.57 -6.34
CA ASP A 108 17.01 7.01 -6.00
C ASP A 108 17.20 7.39 -4.52
N LEU A 109 16.52 6.66 -3.61
CA LEU A 109 16.66 6.87 -2.17
C LEU A 109 17.84 6.04 -1.62
N PRO A 110 18.66 6.56 -0.68
CA PRO A 110 19.78 5.83 -0.07
C PRO A 110 19.28 4.82 0.99
N LEU A 111 18.39 3.93 0.56
CA LEU A 111 17.66 3.00 1.40
C LEU A 111 17.58 1.64 0.70
N GLY A 112 17.76 0.58 1.48
CA GLY A 112 17.41 -0.78 1.10
C GLY A 112 15.93 -1.08 1.29
N GLY A 113 15.53 -2.33 1.04
CA GLY A 113 14.16 -2.79 1.25
C GLY A 113 14.02 -3.67 2.48
N GLY A 114 12.95 -3.44 3.25
CA GLY A 114 12.56 -4.30 4.34
C GLY A 114 11.05 -4.32 4.53
N LYS A 115 10.54 -5.28 5.30
CA LYS A 115 9.11 -5.35 5.66
C LYS A 115 8.92 -6.14 6.94
N GLY A 116 7.90 -5.81 7.71
CA GLY A 116 7.46 -6.61 8.85
C GLY A 116 5.99 -6.97 8.74
N GLY A 117 5.59 -8.00 9.47
CA GLY A 117 4.22 -8.47 9.52
C GLY A 117 3.92 -9.12 10.87
N VAL A 118 2.67 -9.05 11.32
CA VAL A 118 2.17 -9.83 12.46
C VAL A 118 0.84 -10.47 12.07
N VAL A 119 0.73 -11.77 12.33
CA VAL A 119 -0.49 -12.55 12.09
C VAL A 119 -1.50 -12.23 13.18
N CYS A 120 -2.32 -11.21 12.97
CA CYS A 120 -3.37 -10.79 13.91
C CYS A 120 -4.53 -10.08 13.20
N ASP A 121 -5.71 -10.06 13.83
CA ASP A 121 -6.83 -9.22 13.41
C ASP A 121 -7.04 -8.09 14.43
N PRO A 122 -6.53 -6.87 14.15
CA PRO A 122 -6.71 -5.74 15.05
C PRO A 122 -8.17 -5.33 15.24
N LYS A 123 -9.09 -5.72 14.35
CA LYS A 123 -10.51 -5.36 14.45
C LYS A 123 -11.23 -6.07 15.59
N THR A 124 -10.69 -7.21 16.03
CA THR A 124 -11.23 -7.99 17.16
C THR A 124 -10.47 -7.69 18.46
N MET A 125 -9.57 -6.72 18.46
CA MET A 125 -8.69 -6.41 19.59
C MET A 125 -9.00 -5.03 20.16
N SER A 126 -8.82 -4.87 21.46
CA SER A 126 -8.88 -3.55 22.09
C SER A 126 -7.63 -2.72 21.77
N GLN A 127 -7.70 -1.41 21.97
CA GLN A 127 -6.53 -0.53 21.84
C GLN A 127 -5.39 -0.95 22.78
N GLY A 128 -5.73 -1.37 24.00
CA GLY A 128 -4.73 -1.84 24.97
C GLY A 128 -4.04 -3.13 24.53
N GLU A 129 -4.78 -4.05 23.92
CA GLU A 129 -4.21 -5.28 23.35
C GLU A 129 -3.29 -4.99 22.16
N ILE A 130 -3.69 -4.07 21.28
CA ILE A 130 -2.88 -3.65 20.13
C ILE A 130 -1.60 -2.95 20.61
N GLU A 131 -1.67 -2.11 21.63
CA GLU A 131 -0.48 -1.49 22.23
C GLU A 131 0.48 -2.56 22.78
N ARG A 132 -0.03 -3.48 23.61
CA ARG A 132 0.79 -4.55 24.20
C ARG A 132 1.44 -5.42 23.13
N LEU A 133 0.71 -5.78 22.07
CA LEU A 133 1.24 -6.51 20.93
C LEU A 133 2.35 -5.72 20.22
N SER A 134 2.13 -4.42 19.97
CA SER A 134 3.08 -3.56 19.26
C SER A 134 4.38 -3.38 20.03
N ARG A 135 4.31 -3.20 21.35
CA ARG A 135 5.46 -3.15 22.24
C ARG A 135 6.20 -4.48 22.28
N ALA A 136 5.47 -5.60 22.43
CA ALA A 136 6.06 -6.92 22.45
C ALA A 136 6.75 -7.28 21.11
N TYR A 137 6.21 -6.86 19.97
CA TYR A 137 6.87 -7.00 18.67
C TYR A 137 8.23 -6.28 18.63
N ILE A 138 8.31 -5.05 19.15
CA ILE A 138 9.58 -4.29 19.22
C ILE A 138 10.59 -4.94 20.15
N ARG A 139 10.15 -5.51 21.28
CA ARG A 139 11.07 -6.28 22.16
C ARG A 139 11.72 -7.46 21.43
N GLN A 140 10.98 -8.13 20.55
CA GLN A 140 11.49 -9.26 19.78
C GLN A 140 12.37 -8.84 18.59
N THR A 141 12.04 -7.73 17.93
CA THR A 141 12.69 -7.32 16.67
C THR A 141 13.74 -6.22 16.84
N GLY A 142 13.76 -5.53 17.98
CA GLY A 142 14.54 -4.32 18.21
C GLY A 142 16.05 -4.45 18.00
N GLY A 143 16.63 -5.65 18.18
CA GLY A 143 18.05 -5.90 17.89
C GLY A 143 18.43 -5.70 16.41
N PHE A 144 17.45 -5.83 15.50
CA PHE A 144 17.62 -5.65 14.05
C PHE A 144 17.22 -4.26 13.57
N LEU A 145 16.53 -3.49 14.40
CA LEU A 145 16.04 -2.15 14.08
C LEU A 145 17.07 -1.08 14.45
N GLY A 146 17.00 0.04 13.76
CA GLY A 146 17.77 1.24 14.11
C GLY A 146 17.79 2.26 12.98
N PRO A 147 17.99 3.55 13.29
CA PRO A 147 17.99 4.62 12.29
C PRO A 147 18.98 4.40 11.12
N GLN A 148 20.09 3.69 11.39
CA GLN A 148 21.14 3.38 10.43
C GLN A 148 21.16 1.90 10.01
N LYS A 149 20.13 1.12 10.37
CA LYS A 149 20.07 -0.33 10.10
C LYS A 149 18.79 -0.71 9.36
N ASP A 150 17.66 -0.46 10.00
CA ASP A 150 16.33 -0.81 9.50
C ASP A 150 15.28 0.08 10.15
N VAL A 151 14.50 0.76 9.33
CA VAL A 151 13.57 1.82 9.75
C VAL A 151 12.14 1.45 9.35
N PRO A 152 11.31 0.98 10.29
CA PRO A 152 9.92 0.64 10.01
C PRO A 152 9.03 1.84 9.64
N ALA A 153 7.80 1.53 9.22
CA ALA A 153 6.74 2.46 8.86
C ALA A 153 5.36 1.81 9.10
N PRO A 154 4.27 2.59 8.99
CA PRO A 154 2.94 2.01 8.86
C PRO A 154 2.78 1.22 7.56
N ASP A 155 2.00 0.15 7.63
CA ASP A 155 1.33 -0.56 6.54
C ASP A 155 -0.12 -0.89 6.94
N VAL A 156 -0.79 -1.84 6.25
CA VAL A 156 -2.18 -2.24 6.50
C VAL A 156 -2.43 -2.54 7.99
N TYR A 157 -3.51 -1.94 8.51
CA TYR A 157 -3.94 -1.96 9.92
C TYR A 157 -2.91 -1.52 10.97
N THR A 158 -1.89 -0.77 10.56
CA THR A 158 -1.06 0.00 11.49
C THR A 158 -1.21 1.50 11.24
N SER A 159 -0.94 2.31 12.26
CA SER A 159 -1.29 3.72 12.28
C SER A 159 -0.15 4.56 12.89
N PRO A 160 -0.21 5.89 12.79
CA PRO A 160 0.71 6.76 13.52
C PRO A 160 0.73 6.49 15.02
N GLN A 161 -0.40 6.11 15.62
CA GLN A 161 -0.46 5.73 17.04
C GLN A 161 0.37 4.48 17.32
N ILE A 162 0.27 3.46 16.47
CA ILE A 162 1.07 2.23 16.62
C ILE A 162 2.57 2.54 16.45
N MET A 163 2.93 3.40 15.48
CA MET A 163 4.32 3.86 15.33
C MET A 163 4.84 4.62 16.56
N ALA A 164 3.97 5.37 17.24
CA ALA A 164 4.32 6.06 18.48
C ALA A 164 4.68 5.06 19.59
N TRP A 165 3.81 4.05 19.83
CA TRP A 165 4.09 3.01 20.83
C TRP A 165 5.36 2.22 20.51
N MET A 166 5.57 1.89 19.25
CA MET A 166 6.76 1.15 18.83
C MET A 166 8.04 1.97 19.00
N ALA A 167 8.02 3.26 18.64
CA ALA A 167 9.17 4.14 18.80
C ALA A 167 9.49 4.42 20.28
N ASP A 168 8.46 4.54 21.11
CA ASP A 168 8.57 4.68 22.56
C ASP A 168 9.20 3.42 23.18
N GLU A 169 8.69 2.23 22.86
CA GLU A 169 9.26 0.97 23.34
C GLU A 169 10.73 0.80 22.94
N TYR A 170 11.06 1.10 21.69
CA TYR A 170 12.44 1.03 21.22
C TYR A 170 13.34 2.02 21.97
N SER A 171 12.88 3.25 22.16
CA SER A 171 13.64 4.28 22.89
C SER A 171 13.90 3.86 24.34
N MET A 172 12.89 3.28 25.00
CA MET A 172 13.04 2.72 26.35
C MET A 172 14.08 1.59 26.38
N MET A 173 14.06 0.68 25.41
CA MET A 173 15.06 -0.40 25.31
C MET A 173 16.49 0.13 25.07
N GLN A 174 16.65 1.23 24.33
CA GLN A 174 17.97 1.85 24.09
C GLN A 174 18.42 2.78 25.22
N GLY A 175 17.54 3.14 26.16
CA GLY A 175 17.83 4.08 27.25
C GLY A 175 17.94 5.55 26.81
N ASN A 176 17.54 5.90 25.59
CA ASN A 176 17.52 7.27 25.08
C ASN A 176 16.47 7.44 23.96
N SER A 177 16.12 8.70 23.64
CA SER A 177 15.13 8.98 22.61
C SER A 177 15.64 8.68 21.20
N GLN A 178 14.96 7.78 20.49
CA GLN A 178 15.35 7.30 19.16
C GLN A 178 14.31 7.66 18.10
N PHE A 179 14.07 8.96 17.90
CA PHE A 179 13.03 9.44 16.97
C PHE A 179 13.21 8.95 15.52
N GLY A 180 14.45 8.65 15.10
CA GLY A 180 14.76 8.17 13.75
C GLY A 180 14.45 6.69 13.50
N VAL A 181 14.11 5.90 14.52
CA VAL A 181 13.95 4.44 14.36
C VAL A 181 12.74 4.06 13.51
N ILE A 182 11.67 4.85 13.56
CA ILE A 182 10.40 4.55 12.88
C ILE A 182 9.87 5.82 12.20
N THR A 183 9.35 5.67 10.99
CA THR A 183 8.67 6.76 10.23
C THR A 183 7.16 6.66 10.34
N GLY A 184 6.43 7.69 9.91
CA GLY A 184 4.96 7.71 9.98
C GLY A 184 4.38 7.92 11.38
N LYS A 185 5.18 8.46 12.29
CA LYS A 185 4.79 8.90 13.64
C LYS A 185 3.87 10.13 13.58
N PRO A 186 3.13 10.44 14.66
CA PRO A 186 2.40 11.70 14.79
C PRO A 186 3.35 12.90 14.75
N LEU A 187 2.84 14.08 14.36
CA LEU A 187 3.64 15.31 14.29
C LEU A 187 4.31 15.64 15.63
N ALA A 188 3.59 15.45 16.74
CA ALA A 188 4.11 15.68 18.10
C ALA A 188 5.33 14.81 18.46
N LEU A 189 5.61 13.73 17.73
CA LEU A 189 6.76 12.85 17.93
C LEU A 189 7.76 12.89 16.76
N GLY A 190 7.82 14.00 16.03
CA GLY A 190 8.73 14.14 14.88
C GLY A 190 8.22 13.42 13.63
N GLY A 191 6.90 13.36 13.45
CA GLY A 191 6.28 13.05 12.16
C GLY A 191 6.51 14.17 11.14
N SER A 192 6.42 13.84 9.85
CA SER A 192 6.59 14.83 8.78
C SER A 192 5.26 15.44 8.36
N HIS A 193 5.25 16.77 8.21
CA HIS A 193 4.21 17.45 7.43
C HIS A 193 4.20 16.89 5.99
N GLY A 194 3.03 16.86 5.36
CA GLY A 194 2.87 16.34 3.99
C GLY A 194 2.81 14.81 3.86
N ARG A 195 2.99 14.03 4.94
CA ARG A 195 2.90 12.56 4.82
C ARG A 195 1.50 12.08 4.38
N ASN A 196 0.44 12.76 4.81
CA ASN A 196 -0.93 12.30 4.56
C ASN A 196 -1.26 12.23 3.06
N ASP A 197 -0.82 13.21 2.27
CA ASP A 197 -1.12 13.26 0.83
C ASP A 197 0.05 12.85 -0.07
N ALA A 198 1.22 12.52 0.49
CA ALA A 198 2.45 12.25 -0.27
C ALA A 198 2.27 11.21 -1.39
N THR A 199 1.57 10.11 -1.14
CA THR A 199 1.32 9.08 -2.17
C THR A 199 0.50 9.64 -3.33
N ALA A 200 -0.62 10.29 -3.02
CA ALA A 200 -1.49 10.88 -4.04
C ALA A 200 -0.77 11.99 -4.81
N ARG A 201 -0.02 12.84 -4.10
CA ARG A 201 0.77 13.93 -4.68
C ARG A 201 1.85 13.41 -5.61
N GLY A 202 2.58 12.36 -5.22
CA GLY A 202 3.53 11.68 -6.10
C GLY A 202 2.85 11.13 -7.35
N GLY A 203 1.72 10.44 -7.19
CA GLY A 203 0.92 9.93 -8.31
C GLY A 203 0.47 11.04 -9.27
N ILE A 204 0.00 12.17 -8.75
CA ILE A 204 -0.41 13.34 -9.54
C ILE A 204 0.75 13.95 -10.31
N PHE A 205 1.95 13.99 -9.73
CA PHE A 205 3.14 14.42 -10.47
C PHE A 205 3.47 13.45 -11.60
N CYS A 206 3.43 12.13 -11.36
CA CYS A 206 3.62 11.13 -12.42
C CYS A 206 2.57 11.28 -13.54
N ILE A 207 1.29 11.49 -13.18
CA ILE A 207 0.20 11.73 -14.15
C ILE A 207 0.51 12.96 -15.00
N ARG A 208 0.95 14.06 -14.39
CA ARG A 208 1.31 15.29 -15.12
C ARG A 208 2.42 15.05 -16.14
N GLU A 209 3.52 14.39 -15.73
CA GLU A 209 4.65 14.12 -16.62
C GLU A 209 4.28 13.12 -17.72
N ALA A 210 3.49 12.09 -17.40
CA ALA A 210 3.00 11.12 -18.39
C ALA A 210 2.09 11.79 -19.42
N ALA A 211 1.14 12.61 -18.98
CA ALA A 211 0.25 13.34 -19.88
C ALA A 211 1.02 14.30 -20.79
N SER A 212 2.02 15.02 -20.25
CA SER A 212 2.89 15.89 -21.05
C SER A 212 3.67 15.09 -22.11
N THR A 213 4.15 13.90 -21.76
CA THR A 213 4.90 13.03 -22.68
C THR A 213 4.00 12.49 -23.79
N LEU A 214 2.75 12.18 -23.46
CA LEU A 214 1.76 11.65 -24.40
C LEU A 214 1.01 12.74 -25.20
N GLY A 215 1.26 14.02 -24.91
CA GLY A 215 0.55 15.14 -25.54
C GLY A 215 -0.94 15.24 -25.14
N ILE A 216 -1.29 14.75 -23.95
CA ILE A 216 -2.66 14.75 -23.44
C ILE A 216 -2.89 16.00 -22.59
N GLY A 217 -3.89 16.81 -22.96
CA GLY A 217 -4.34 17.95 -22.15
C GLY A 217 -5.14 17.48 -20.94
N LEU A 218 -4.75 17.92 -19.74
CA LEU A 218 -5.41 17.52 -18.48
C LEU A 218 -6.48 18.52 -17.99
N GLU A 219 -6.36 19.79 -18.35
CA GLU A 219 -7.34 20.80 -17.91
C GLU A 219 -8.73 20.46 -18.47
N LYS A 220 -9.73 20.34 -17.59
CA LYS A 220 -11.11 19.91 -17.86
C LYS A 220 -11.26 18.48 -18.38
N ALA A 221 -10.18 17.71 -18.49
CA ALA A 221 -10.21 16.30 -18.86
C ALA A 221 -10.91 15.47 -17.78
N THR A 222 -11.50 14.33 -18.17
CA THR A 222 -12.29 13.50 -17.26
C THR A 222 -11.42 12.49 -16.53
N ALA A 223 -11.71 12.27 -15.24
CA ALA A 223 -11.07 11.22 -14.44
C ALA A 223 -12.10 10.33 -13.73
N ALA A 224 -11.76 9.05 -13.57
CA ALA A 224 -12.44 8.12 -12.69
C ALA A 224 -11.47 7.63 -11.60
N ILE A 225 -11.94 7.46 -10.37
CA ILE A 225 -11.11 7.03 -9.23
C ILE A 225 -11.70 5.80 -8.58
N GLN A 226 -11.02 4.66 -8.73
CA GLN A 226 -11.35 3.45 -8.00
C GLN A 226 -10.68 3.50 -6.62
N GLY A 227 -11.47 3.50 -5.55
CA GLY A 227 -10.98 3.53 -4.17
C GLY A 227 -10.89 4.93 -3.55
N TYR A 228 -11.92 5.33 -2.83
CA TYR A 228 -12.01 6.63 -2.17
C TYR A 228 -11.53 6.62 -0.71
N GLY A 229 -10.36 6.02 -0.49
CA GLY A 229 -9.62 6.06 0.79
C GLY A 229 -8.67 7.25 0.87
N ASN A 230 -7.61 7.14 1.68
CA ASN A 230 -6.60 8.20 1.83
C ASN A 230 -5.95 8.60 0.49
N ALA A 231 -5.51 7.62 -0.31
CA ALA A 231 -4.88 7.89 -1.60
C ALA A 231 -5.87 8.47 -2.61
N GLY A 232 -7.02 7.84 -2.83
CA GLY A 232 -7.99 8.30 -3.83
C GLY A 232 -8.67 9.62 -3.51
N SER A 233 -9.04 9.88 -2.24
CA SER A 233 -9.62 11.18 -1.85
C SER A 233 -8.59 12.32 -2.04
N HIS A 234 -7.34 12.12 -1.62
CA HIS A 234 -6.30 13.11 -1.89
C HIS A 234 -5.97 13.23 -3.38
N ALA A 235 -6.01 12.15 -4.15
CA ALA A 235 -5.81 12.20 -5.59
C ALA A 235 -6.92 12.99 -6.28
N HIS A 236 -8.17 12.83 -5.85
CA HIS A 236 -9.30 13.64 -6.31
C HIS A 236 -9.02 15.12 -6.09
N ARG A 237 -8.76 15.52 -4.83
CA ARG A 237 -8.45 16.91 -4.49
C ARG A 237 -7.33 17.49 -5.36
N LEU A 238 -6.23 16.75 -5.46
CA LEU A 238 -5.03 17.21 -6.16
C LEU A 238 -5.20 17.22 -7.68
N ALA A 239 -6.02 16.32 -8.24
CA ALA A 239 -6.39 16.34 -9.66
C ALA A 239 -7.22 17.58 -10.01
N GLU A 240 -8.17 17.94 -9.16
CA GLU A 240 -8.93 19.20 -9.32
C GLU A 240 -8.01 20.43 -9.15
N GLU A 241 -7.28 20.51 -8.03
CA GLU A 241 -6.52 21.70 -7.64
C GLU A 241 -5.27 21.96 -8.50
N LEU A 242 -4.52 20.92 -8.86
CA LEU A 242 -3.22 21.07 -9.53
C LEU A 242 -3.28 20.83 -11.03
N LEU A 243 -4.23 20.02 -11.51
CA LEU A 243 -4.34 19.62 -12.91
C LEU A 243 -5.60 20.18 -13.59
N GLY A 244 -6.55 20.74 -12.83
CA GLY A 244 -7.81 21.25 -13.36
C GLY A 244 -8.72 20.16 -13.93
N MET A 245 -8.54 18.91 -13.52
CA MET A 245 -9.31 17.77 -14.05
C MET A 245 -10.72 17.73 -13.46
N LYS A 246 -11.66 17.18 -14.22
CA LYS A 246 -13.03 16.92 -13.79
C LYS A 246 -13.17 15.44 -13.40
N VAL A 247 -13.27 15.16 -12.10
CA VAL A 247 -13.54 13.79 -11.65
C VAL A 247 -15.01 13.48 -11.83
N VAL A 248 -15.33 12.52 -12.68
CA VAL A 248 -16.71 12.17 -13.04
C VAL A 248 -17.20 10.90 -12.35
N ALA A 249 -16.30 10.07 -11.83
CA ALA A 249 -16.68 8.85 -11.11
C ALA A 249 -15.72 8.57 -9.95
N VAL A 250 -16.28 8.07 -8.85
CA VAL A 250 -15.49 7.52 -7.75
C VAL A 250 -16.12 6.24 -7.22
N SER A 251 -15.34 5.36 -6.60
CA SER A 251 -15.89 4.25 -5.84
C SER A 251 -15.19 3.94 -4.52
N ASP A 252 -15.87 3.22 -3.65
CA ASP A 252 -15.34 2.65 -2.42
C ASP A 252 -15.75 1.16 -2.26
N SER A 253 -15.55 0.62 -1.06
CA SER A 253 -15.86 -0.78 -0.75
C SER A 253 -17.35 -1.14 -0.77
N LYS A 254 -18.26 -0.17 -0.89
CA LYS A 254 -19.71 -0.36 -0.92
C LYS A 254 -20.35 0.02 -2.27
N GLY A 255 -19.59 0.56 -3.21
CA GLY A 255 -20.05 0.85 -4.56
C GLY A 255 -19.44 2.13 -5.14
N GLY A 256 -19.91 2.52 -6.32
CA GLY A 256 -19.48 3.74 -7.01
C GLY A 256 -20.58 4.73 -7.25
N ILE A 257 -20.17 5.95 -7.57
CA ILE A 257 -21.03 7.03 -8.05
C ILE A 257 -20.46 7.64 -9.33
N TYR A 258 -21.34 8.15 -10.18
CA TYR A 258 -21.01 8.77 -11.46
C TYR A 258 -21.83 10.05 -11.65
N ASN A 259 -21.16 11.14 -12.03
CA ASN A 259 -21.77 12.38 -12.48
C ASN A 259 -20.99 12.94 -13.68
N PRO A 260 -21.57 12.98 -14.90
CA PRO A 260 -20.89 13.53 -16.08
C PRO A 260 -20.54 15.02 -15.94
N GLU A 261 -21.28 15.76 -15.10
CA GLU A 261 -21.00 17.17 -14.80
C GLU A 261 -19.84 17.36 -13.82
N GLY A 262 -19.36 16.28 -13.20
CA GLY A 262 -18.26 16.30 -12.24
C GLY A 262 -18.71 16.13 -10.79
N LEU A 263 -17.79 15.68 -9.95
CA LEU A 263 -17.92 15.51 -8.52
C LEU A 263 -16.93 16.45 -7.86
N HIS A 264 -17.38 17.42 -7.07
CA HIS A 264 -16.45 18.30 -6.36
C HIS A 264 -15.86 17.61 -5.14
N HIS A 265 -14.52 17.60 -5.01
CA HIS A 265 -13.84 16.92 -3.91
C HIS A 265 -14.36 17.36 -2.54
N LYS A 266 -14.53 18.68 -2.34
CA LYS A 266 -14.93 19.25 -1.04
C LYS A 266 -16.28 18.70 -0.56
N ASP A 267 -17.25 18.63 -1.48
CA ASP A 267 -18.62 18.21 -1.16
C ASP A 267 -18.67 16.69 -0.96
N LEU A 268 -17.99 15.95 -1.82
CA LEU A 268 -17.93 14.49 -1.72
C LEU A 268 -17.15 14.01 -0.49
N ASP A 269 -16.04 14.68 -0.13
CA ASP A 269 -15.29 14.38 1.09
C ASP A 269 -16.12 14.65 2.35
N ALA A 270 -16.91 15.73 2.37
CA ALA A 270 -17.85 16.00 3.46
C ALA A 270 -18.93 14.92 3.57
N HIS A 271 -19.52 14.49 2.45
CA HIS A 271 -20.50 13.39 2.39
C HIS A 271 -19.89 12.07 2.88
N LYS A 272 -18.68 11.74 2.43
CA LYS A 272 -17.97 10.52 2.83
C LYS A 272 -17.68 10.52 4.34
N LYS A 273 -17.30 11.67 4.91
CA LYS A 273 -17.05 11.81 6.35
C LYS A 273 -18.32 11.68 7.19
N SER A 274 -19.47 12.16 6.70
CA SER A 274 -20.73 12.09 7.45
C SER A 274 -21.41 10.72 7.35
N THR A 275 -21.38 10.09 6.18
CA THR A 275 -22.09 8.83 5.92
C THR A 275 -21.20 7.60 6.02
N GLY A 276 -19.88 7.78 5.94
CA GLY A 276 -18.91 6.70 5.81
C GLY A 276 -18.84 6.09 4.41
N LEU A 277 -19.61 6.56 3.42
CA LEU A 277 -19.77 5.98 2.08
C LEU A 277 -19.72 7.06 0.97
N VAL A 278 -19.34 6.68 -0.26
CA VAL A 278 -19.48 7.58 -1.43
C VAL A 278 -20.87 7.50 -2.06
N THR A 279 -21.55 6.35 -1.92
CA THR A 279 -22.89 6.14 -2.45
C THR A 279 -23.91 7.04 -1.75
N GLY A 280 -25.00 7.35 -2.46
CA GLY A 280 -26.03 8.29 -1.98
C GLY A 280 -25.62 9.76 -2.02
N PHE A 281 -24.50 10.11 -2.66
CA PHE A 281 -24.11 11.50 -2.90
C PHE A 281 -25.14 12.20 -3.82
N PRO A 282 -25.76 13.31 -3.39
CA PRO A 282 -26.76 14.01 -4.19
C PRO A 282 -26.22 14.44 -5.55
N GLY A 283 -27.02 14.24 -6.61
CA GLY A 283 -26.64 14.62 -7.97
C GLY A 283 -25.73 13.62 -8.70
N ALA A 284 -25.38 12.49 -8.08
CA ALA A 284 -24.64 11.41 -8.74
C ALA A 284 -25.49 10.13 -8.85
N ALA A 285 -25.37 9.44 -9.98
CA ALA A 285 -25.99 8.16 -10.21
C ALA A 285 -25.12 7.02 -9.63
N PRO A 286 -25.72 5.95 -9.07
CA PRO A 286 -24.94 4.79 -8.64
C PRO A 286 -24.31 4.06 -9.84
N ILE A 287 -23.09 3.55 -9.65
CA ILE A 287 -22.37 2.73 -10.63
C ILE A 287 -21.63 1.60 -9.89
N THR A 288 -21.41 0.45 -10.54
CA THR A 288 -20.60 -0.63 -9.96
C THR A 288 -19.10 -0.35 -10.11
N ASN A 289 -18.27 -1.03 -9.32
CA ASN A 289 -16.81 -0.89 -9.42
C ASN A 289 -16.29 -1.34 -10.78
N GLU A 290 -16.83 -2.42 -11.31
CA GLU A 290 -16.49 -2.97 -12.62
C GLU A 290 -16.89 -2.00 -13.74
N SER A 291 -18.06 -1.39 -13.62
CA SER A 291 -18.56 -0.42 -14.59
C SER A 291 -17.74 0.88 -14.55
N LEU A 292 -17.27 1.31 -13.37
CA LEU A 292 -16.37 2.46 -13.21
C LEU A 292 -15.05 2.24 -13.94
N VAL A 293 -14.44 1.07 -13.80
CA VAL A 293 -13.16 0.72 -14.46
C VAL A 293 -13.29 0.74 -15.99
N GLY A 294 -14.47 0.42 -16.54
CA GLY A 294 -14.77 0.45 -17.96
C GLY A 294 -15.22 1.81 -18.53
N LEU A 295 -15.22 2.88 -17.73
CA LEU A 295 -15.63 4.20 -18.20
C LEU A 295 -14.67 4.75 -19.26
N ASP A 296 -15.23 5.45 -20.25
CA ASP A 296 -14.48 6.21 -21.23
C ASP A 296 -14.09 7.56 -20.63
N VAL A 297 -12.89 7.61 -20.05
CA VAL A 297 -12.32 8.77 -19.37
C VAL A 297 -10.90 9.02 -19.83
N THR A 298 -10.40 10.25 -19.69
CA THR A 298 -8.99 10.54 -19.98
C THR A 298 -8.07 9.80 -19.01
N LEU A 299 -8.44 9.71 -17.73
CA LEU A 299 -7.61 9.10 -16.69
C LEU A 299 -8.42 8.17 -15.77
N LEU A 300 -7.94 6.95 -15.57
CA LEU A 300 -8.38 6.05 -14.53
C LEU A 300 -7.33 5.96 -13.42
N ILE A 301 -7.70 6.34 -12.20
CA ILE A 301 -6.84 6.23 -11.01
C ILE A 301 -7.25 4.99 -10.21
N LEU A 302 -6.34 4.05 -10.02
CA LEU A 302 -6.55 2.84 -9.22
C LEU A 302 -5.91 3.00 -7.84
N ALA A 303 -6.73 3.15 -6.81
CA ALA A 303 -6.31 3.54 -5.46
C ALA A 303 -6.95 2.70 -4.34
N ALA A 304 -7.50 1.51 -4.64
CA ALA A 304 -8.04 0.59 -3.63
C ALA A 304 -7.17 -0.66 -3.39
N LEU A 305 -7.43 -1.74 -4.13
CA LEU A 305 -6.93 -3.09 -3.89
C LEU A 305 -6.04 -3.57 -5.05
N GLU A 306 -5.32 -4.66 -4.81
CA GLU A 306 -4.62 -5.42 -5.85
C GLU A 306 -5.60 -6.11 -6.83
N GLY A 307 -5.13 -6.37 -8.06
CA GLY A 307 -5.85 -7.17 -9.06
C GLY A 307 -7.21 -6.61 -9.51
N VAL A 308 -7.39 -5.29 -9.47
CA VAL A 308 -8.61 -4.61 -9.95
C VAL A 308 -8.75 -4.73 -11.47
N ILE A 309 -7.65 -4.59 -12.20
CA ILE A 309 -7.57 -4.91 -13.63
C ILE A 309 -6.94 -6.29 -13.75
N HIS A 310 -7.61 -7.18 -14.46
CA HIS A 310 -7.21 -8.56 -14.67
C HIS A 310 -7.69 -9.05 -16.03
N LYS A 311 -7.20 -10.21 -16.49
CA LYS A 311 -7.47 -10.76 -17.82
C LYS A 311 -8.93 -10.74 -18.26
N GLU A 312 -9.86 -11.02 -17.36
CA GLU A 312 -11.29 -11.07 -17.67
C GLU A 312 -11.90 -9.67 -17.91
N ASN A 313 -11.32 -8.60 -17.36
CA ASN A 313 -11.84 -7.23 -17.49
C ASN A 313 -10.90 -6.27 -18.24
N ALA A 314 -9.65 -6.61 -18.51
CA ALA A 314 -8.68 -5.70 -19.14
C ALA A 314 -9.18 -5.12 -20.46
N ARG A 315 -9.94 -5.90 -21.24
CA ARG A 315 -10.54 -5.47 -22.52
C ARG A 315 -11.70 -4.48 -22.37
N SER A 316 -12.25 -4.32 -21.18
CA SER A 316 -13.34 -3.35 -20.94
C SER A 316 -12.81 -1.96 -20.58
N VAL A 317 -11.53 -1.83 -20.23
CA VAL A 317 -10.90 -0.57 -19.86
C VAL A 317 -10.78 0.33 -21.09
N ARG A 318 -11.36 1.53 -21.01
CA ARG A 318 -11.38 2.52 -22.10
C ARG A 318 -10.58 3.77 -21.79
N ALA A 319 -9.99 3.85 -20.60
CA ALA A 319 -9.30 5.04 -20.15
C ALA A 319 -8.08 5.35 -21.04
N GLY A 320 -7.88 6.63 -21.37
CA GLY A 320 -6.72 7.07 -22.16
C GLY A 320 -5.38 6.89 -21.42
N MET A 321 -5.41 6.96 -20.09
CA MET A 321 -4.29 6.70 -19.19
C MET A 321 -4.77 5.96 -17.94
N ILE A 322 -3.91 5.10 -17.40
CA ILE A 322 -4.13 4.43 -16.11
C ILE A 322 -3.02 4.87 -15.15
N ALA A 323 -3.39 5.26 -13.93
CA ALA A 323 -2.46 5.62 -12.88
C ALA A 323 -2.67 4.75 -11.65
N GLU A 324 -1.63 3.98 -11.30
CA GLU A 324 -1.64 3.05 -10.18
C GLU A 324 -1.14 3.75 -8.91
N LEU A 325 -2.05 4.01 -7.96
CA LEU A 325 -1.73 4.52 -6.63
C LEU A 325 -1.80 3.42 -5.56
N ALA A 326 -2.50 2.32 -5.85
CA ALA A 326 -2.45 1.08 -5.10
C ALA A 326 -1.22 0.24 -5.51
N ASN A 327 -0.83 -0.73 -4.68
CA ASN A 327 0.21 -1.69 -5.06
C ASN A 327 -0.43 -2.84 -5.84
N GLY A 328 0.10 -3.15 -7.03
CA GLY A 328 -0.36 -4.27 -7.88
C GLY A 328 -1.84 -4.25 -8.27
N PRO A 329 -2.47 -3.10 -8.63
CA PRO A 329 -3.88 -3.08 -9.01
C PRO A 329 -4.14 -3.70 -10.39
N THR A 330 -3.10 -3.99 -11.18
CA THR A 330 -3.19 -4.64 -12.49
C THR A 330 -2.39 -5.95 -12.47
N THR A 331 -2.98 -7.06 -12.91
CA THR A 331 -2.27 -8.33 -13.05
C THR A 331 -1.40 -8.34 -14.33
N PRO A 332 -0.39 -9.23 -14.44
CA PRO A 332 0.49 -9.27 -15.62
C PRO A 332 -0.19 -9.62 -16.96
N ASP A 333 -1.34 -10.29 -16.94
CA ASP A 333 -2.07 -10.87 -18.07
C ASP A 333 -3.25 -10.03 -18.61
#